data_AF-A0A819PES2-F1
#
_entry.id   AF-A0A819PES2-F1
#
_cell.length_a   1.000
_cell.length_b   1.000
_cell.length_c   1.000
_cell.angle_alpha   90.00
_cell.angle_beta   90.00
_cell.angle_gamma   90.00
#
_symmetry.space_group_name_H-M   'P 1'
#
loop_
_entity.id
_entity.type
_entity.pdbx_description
1 polymer ?
#
loop_
_entity_poly.entity_id
_entity_poly.type
_entity_poly.pdbx_seq_one_letter_code
_entity_poly.pdbx_strand_id
1 'polypeptide(L)'
;AEFQDIMDRNKTVSSSAIARAVQDASAGEFGTAIETLVTAVSLIKQSKIANDDRCKILISSLQDTLKGIEDKSYGQRARHRSRSGSPREPSRKKHRHRSRSPRDRNEYRRSEDYDGKYSREHRRR
;
A
#
# COMPACT_ATOMS: atom_id res chain seq x y z
N ALA A 1 -10.91 26.98 37.10
CA ALA A 1 -11.87 26.03 36.52
C ALA A 1 -11.78 25.98 34.98
N GLU A 2 -11.59 27.11 34.29
CA GLU A 2 -11.57 27.20 32.81
C GLU A 2 -10.70 26.14 32.08
N PHE A 3 -9.48 25.86 32.56
CA PHE A 3 -8.63 24.82 31.96
C PHE A 3 -9.24 23.42 31.97
N GLN A 4 -9.91 23.06 33.08
CA GLN A 4 -10.54 21.76 33.26
C GLN A 4 -11.79 21.65 32.39
N ASP A 5 -12.57 22.73 32.29
CA ASP A 5 -13.76 22.77 31.43
C ASP A 5 -13.39 22.63 29.95
N ILE A 6 -12.31 23.28 29.50
CA ILE A 6 -11.79 23.11 28.13
C ILE A 6 -11.29 21.67 27.93
N MET A 7 -10.62 21.07 28.92
CA MET A 7 -10.19 19.68 28.85
C MET A 7 -11.37 18.71 28.71
N ASP A 8 -12.43 18.89 29.49
CA ASP A 8 -13.57 17.97 29.47
C ASP A 8 -14.39 18.11 28.18
N ARG A 9 -14.44 19.31 27.59
CA ARG A 9 -14.92 19.52 26.21
C ARG A 9 -14.05 18.79 25.20
N ASN A 10 -12.73 18.95 25.26
CA ASN A 10 -11.80 18.30 24.33
C ASN A 10 -11.89 16.77 24.41
N LYS A 11 -12.05 16.20 25.61
CA LYS A 11 -12.29 14.75 25.78
C LYS A 11 -13.58 14.32 25.08
N THR A 12 -14.67 15.05 25.30
CA THR A 12 -15.98 14.76 24.69
C THR A 12 -15.94 14.86 23.17
N VAL A 13 -15.29 15.90 22.63
CA VAL A 13 -15.08 16.08 21.18
C VAL A 13 -14.25 14.93 20.62
N SER A 14 -13.16 14.56 21.30
CA SER A 14 -12.29 13.46 20.86
C SER A 14 -13.06 12.13 20.82
N SER A 15 -13.75 11.78 21.91
CA SER A 15 -14.48 10.51 22.00
C SER A 15 -15.62 10.41 20.98
N SER A 16 -16.37 11.51 20.80
CA SER A 16 -17.47 11.55 19.83
C SER A 16 -16.97 11.51 18.38
N ALA A 17 -15.86 12.21 18.07
CA ALA A 17 -15.24 12.17 16.76
C ALA A 17 -14.72 10.77 16.41
N ILE A 18 -14.05 10.09 17.35
CA ILE A 18 -13.59 8.70 17.15
C ILE A 18 -14.78 7.77 16.90
N ALA A 19 -15.80 7.83 17.77
CA ALA A 19 -16.97 6.96 17.63
C ALA A 19 -17.67 7.16 16.28
N ARG A 20 -17.80 8.41 15.82
CA ARG A 20 -18.41 8.74 14.54
C ARG A 20 -17.55 8.30 13.36
N ALA A 21 -16.25 8.60 13.38
CA ALA A 21 -15.34 8.20 12.33
C ALA A 21 -15.25 6.68 12.16
N VAL A 22 -15.28 5.92 13.27
CA VAL A 22 -15.30 4.46 13.23
C VAL A 22 -16.61 3.93 12.62
N GLN A 23 -17.75 4.54 12.94
CA GLN A 23 -19.04 4.19 12.34
C GLN A 23 -19.05 4.48 10.83
N ASP A 24 -18.63 5.68 10.43
CA ASP A 24 -18.57 6.10 9.03
C ASP A 24 -17.60 5.22 8.22
N ALA A 25 -16.42 4.92 8.77
CA ALA A 25 -15.46 4.01 8.16
C ALA A 25 -15.96 2.56 8.07
N SER A 26 -16.88 2.15 8.95
CA SER A 26 -17.54 0.84 8.87
C SER A 26 -18.63 0.80 7.81
N ALA A 27 -19.27 1.95 7.53
CA ALA A 27 -20.21 2.12 6.42
C ALA A 27 -19.53 2.27 5.05
N GLY A 28 -18.19 2.43 5.02
CA GLY A 28 -17.42 2.65 3.79
C GLY A 28 -17.26 4.13 3.41
N GLU A 29 -17.80 5.03 4.22
CA GLU A 29 -17.71 6.48 4.07
C GLU A 29 -16.40 7.01 4.65
N PHE A 30 -15.28 6.58 4.07
CA PHE A 30 -13.95 6.96 4.56
C PHE A 30 -13.68 8.46 4.44
N GLY A 31 -14.28 9.15 3.46
CA GLY A 31 -14.09 10.59 3.28
C GLY A 31 -14.62 11.41 4.45
N THR A 32 -15.87 11.18 4.84
CA THR A 32 -16.50 11.85 5.98
C THR A 32 -15.85 11.47 7.32
N ALA A 33 -15.42 10.21 7.46
CA ALA A 33 -14.67 9.76 8.63
C ALA A 33 -13.35 10.54 8.80
N ILE A 34 -12.58 10.71 7.72
CA ILE A 34 -11.30 11.43 7.72
C ILE A 34 -11.54 12.92 8.04
N GLU A 35 -12.50 13.56 7.36
CA GLU A 35 -12.84 14.97 7.62
C GLU A 35 -13.25 15.21 9.08
N THR A 36 -14.01 14.29 9.68
CA THR A 36 -14.43 14.35 11.09
C THR A 36 -13.22 14.34 12.02
N LEU A 37 -12.24 13.46 11.79
CA LEU A 37 -11.04 13.37 12.60
C LEU A 37 -10.12 14.58 12.42
N VAL A 38 -9.91 15.05 11.19
CA VAL A 38 -9.09 16.25 10.90
C VAL A 38 -9.70 17.49 11.55
N THR A 39 -11.03 17.62 11.51
CA THR A 39 -11.76 18.72 12.14
C THR A 39 -11.58 18.68 13.66
N ALA A 40 -11.76 17.52 14.29
CA ALA A 40 -11.57 17.36 15.73
C ALA A 40 -10.14 17.70 16.18
N VAL A 41 -9.11 17.26 15.44
CA VAL A 41 -7.71 17.63 15.71
C VAL A 41 -7.50 19.14 15.62
N SER A 42 -8.09 19.79 14.60
CA SER A 42 -7.97 21.24 14.41
C SER A 42 -8.63 22.01 15.55
N LEU A 43 -9.80 21.57 16.02
CA LEU A 43 -10.49 22.18 17.17
C LEU A 43 -9.66 22.08 18.46
N ILE A 44 -9.02 20.93 18.72
CA ILE A 44 -8.18 20.77 19.91
C ILE A 44 -6.90 21.60 19.80
N LYS A 45 -6.28 21.67 18.61
CA LYS A 45 -5.09 22.51 18.38
C LYS A 45 -5.35 24.01 18.51
N GLN A 46 -6.57 24.46 18.22
CA GLN A 46 -7.00 25.84 18.41
C GLN A 46 -7.38 26.15 19.87
N SER A 47 -7.53 25.12 20.72
CA SER A 47 -7.84 25.32 22.14
C SER A 47 -6.65 25.90 22.91
N LYS A 48 -6.92 26.72 23.93
CA LYS A 48 -5.88 27.36 24.76
C LYS A 48 -4.93 26.37 25.47
N ILE A 49 -5.33 25.11 25.57
CA ILE A 49 -4.61 24.04 26.28
C ILE A 49 -3.90 23.07 25.34
N ALA A 50 -3.78 23.38 24.04
CA ALA A 50 -3.16 22.50 23.05
C ALA A 50 -1.72 22.08 23.40
N ASN A 51 -1.00 22.91 24.16
CA ASN A 51 0.38 22.64 24.58
C ASN A 51 0.49 21.73 25.82
N ASP A 52 -0.62 21.43 26.48
CA ASP A 52 -0.67 20.53 27.64
C ASP A 52 -0.48 19.07 27.21
N ASP A 53 0.26 18.28 27.99
CA ASP A 53 0.57 16.89 27.66
C ASP A 53 -0.69 16.02 27.55
N ARG A 54 -1.75 16.34 28.31
CA ARG A 54 -3.02 15.64 28.22
C ARG A 54 -3.71 15.90 26.88
N CYS A 55 -3.64 17.12 26.36
CA CYS A 55 -4.17 17.43 25.03
C CYS A 55 -3.32 16.82 23.92
N LYS A 56 -1.99 16.75 24.08
CA LYS A 56 -1.12 16.04 23.14
C LYS A 56 -1.52 14.56 23.02
N ILE A 57 -1.82 13.88 24.13
CA ILE A 57 -2.30 12.49 24.12
C ILE A 57 -3.62 12.34 23.35
N LEU A 58 -4.56 13.29 23.50
CA LEU A 58 -5.82 13.29 22.76
C LEU A 58 -5.58 13.48 21.25
N ILE A 59 -4.70 14.41 20.88
CA ILE A 59 -4.32 14.65 19.48
C ILE A 59 -3.68 13.39 18.88
N SER A 60 -2.73 12.76 19.59
CA SER A 60 -2.10 11.52 19.15
C SER A 60 -3.13 10.40 18.93
N SER A 61 -4.05 10.21 19.89
CA SER A 61 -5.13 9.22 19.76
C SER A 61 -6.01 9.45 18.52
N LEU A 62 -6.35 10.70 18.23
CA LEU A 62 -7.12 11.06 17.03
C LEU A 62 -6.32 10.82 15.74
N GLN A 63 -5.03 11.15 15.74
CA GLN A 63 -4.13 10.93 14.60
C GLN A 63 -3.90 9.45 14.33
N ASP A 64 -3.73 8.62 15.37
CA ASP A 64 -3.59 7.17 15.23
C ASP A 64 -4.85 6.55 14.62
N THR A 65 -6.02 7.00 15.08
CA THR A 65 -7.31 6.56 14.51
C THR A 65 -7.44 6.98 13.05
N LEU A 66 -7.06 8.22 12.74
CA LEU A 66 -7.09 8.76 11.38
C LEU A 66 -6.22 7.93 10.45
N LYS A 67 -4.97 7.68 10.84
CA LYS A 67 -4.03 6.89 10.04
C LYS A 67 -4.52 5.47 9.79
N GLY A 68 -5.10 4.83 10.81
CA GLY A 68 -5.69 3.50 10.65
C GLY A 68 -6.85 3.47 9.64
N ILE A 69 -7.66 4.52 9.60
CA ILE A 69 -8.77 4.66 8.63
C ILE A 69 -8.24 4.99 7.22
N GLU A 70 -7.24 5.86 7.11
CA GLU A 70 -6.57 6.19 5.85
C GLU A 70 -5.97 4.95 5.20
N ASP A 71 -5.17 4.18 5.95
CA ASP A 71 -4.54 2.94 5.45
C ASP A 71 -5.60 1.95 4.92
N LYS A 72 -6.74 1.83 5.62
CA LYS A 72 -7.87 1.00 5.20
C LYS A 72 -8.53 1.53 3.92
N SER A 73 -8.74 2.84 3.82
CA SER A 73 -9.33 3.52 2.67
C SER A 73 -8.50 3.35 1.40
N TYR A 74 -7.18 3.55 1.49
CA TYR A 74 -6.26 3.38 0.36
C TYR A 74 -6.14 1.91 -0.08
N GLY A 75 -6.11 0.96 0.88
CA GLY A 75 -6.08 -0.48 0.59
C GLY A 75 -7.35 -1.01 -0.10
N GLN A 76 -8.53 -0.48 0.25
CA GLN A 76 -9.79 -0.83 -0.41
C GLN A 76 -9.81 -0.38 -1.88
N ARG A 77 -9.36 0.85 -2.17
CA ARG A 77 -9.25 1.36 -3.55
C ARG A 77 -8.33 0.52 -4.43
N ALA A 78 -7.25 -0.04 -3.88
CA ALA A 78 -6.33 -0.91 -4.63
C ALA A 78 -6.99 -2.24 -5.03
N ARG A 79 -7.80 -2.86 -4.14
CA ARG A 79 -8.49 -4.14 -4.42
C ARG A 79 -9.54 -4.02 -5.52
N HIS A 80 -10.19 -2.86 -5.66
CA HIS A 80 -11.14 -2.62 -6.76
C HIS A 80 -10.46 -2.47 -8.14
N ARG A 81 -9.15 -2.16 -8.20
CA ARG A 81 -8.41 -2.09 -9.46
C ARG A 81 -7.90 -3.43 -9.99
N SER A 82 -7.96 -4.50 -9.19
CA SER A 82 -7.44 -5.82 -9.59
C SER A 82 -8.52 -6.78 -10.09
N ARG A 83 -9.80 -6.42 -10.08
CA ARG A 83 -10.89 -7.27 -10.58
C ARG A 83 -11.21 -7.09 -12.07
N SER A 84 -10.24 -6.62 -12.86
CA SER A 84 -10.24 -6.63 -14.32
C SER A 84 -8.89 -7.08 -14.91
N GLY A 85 -8.15 -7.93 -14.18
CA GLY A 85 -7.04 -8.68 -14.74
C GLY A 85 -7.55 -9.84 -15.58
N SER A 86 -7.84 -9.58 -16.86
CA SER A 86 -8.05 -10.61 -17.88
C SER A 86 -6.97 -11.71 -17.75
N PRO A 87 -7.31 -13.02 -17.80
CA PRO A 87 -6.30 -14.07 -17.84
C PRO A 87 -5.49 -13.85 -19.12
N ARG A 88 -4.29 -13.29 -19.00
CA ARG A 88 -3.35 -13.23 -20.12
C ARG A 88 -2.90 -14.65 -20.41
N GLU A 89 -3.68 -15.37 -21.21
CA GLU A 89 -3.20 -16.44 -22.07
C GLU A 89 -1.98 -15.92 -22.84
N PRO A 90 -0.79 -16.51 -22.68
CA PRO A 90 0.30 -16.25 -23.59
C PRO A 90 -0.01 -17.01 -24.88
N SER A 91 -0.70 -16.33 -25.80
CA SER A 91 -0.92 -16.74 -27.17
C SER A 91 0.44 -16.86 -27.89
N ARG A 92 1.12 -17.99 -27.69
CA ARG A 92 2.31 -18.40 -28.46
C ARG A 92 1.88 -18.86 -29.85
N LYS A 93 1.54 -17.91 -30.72
CA LYS A 93 1.54 -18.14 -32.17
C LYS A 93 2.70 -17.37 -32.79
N LYS A 94 3.77 -18.09 -33.15
CA LYS A 94 4.64 -17.66 -34.25
C LYS A 94 5.11 -18.87 -35.05
N HIS A 95 4.53 -18.96 -36.25
CA HIS A 95 4.73 -19.92 -37.31
C HIS A 95 6.20 -20.07 -37.74
N ARG A 96 6.60 -21.28 -38.17
CA ARG A 96 7.03 -21.55 -39.56
C ARG A 96 7.49 -23.01 -39.71
N HIS A 97 6.63 -23.83 -40.30
CA HIS A 97 7.08 -24.97 -41.09
C HIS A 97 7.71 -24.44 -42.37
N ARG A 98 9.00 -24.71 -42.59
CA ARG A 98 9.56 -24.72 -43.95
C ARG A 98 10.64 -25.78 -44.03
N SER A 99 10.23 -26.92 -44.58
CA SER A 99 11.06 -28.05 -44.96
C SER A 99 12.22 -27.59 -45.83
N ARG A 100 13.46 -27.99 -45.49
CA ARG A 100 14.58 -28.02 -46.44
C ARG A 100 15.49 -29.20 -46.10
N SER A 101 15.52 -30.14 -47.04
CA SER A 101 16.38 -31.33 -47.06
C SER A 101 17.88 -31.01 -47.06
N PRO A 102 18.73 -32.00 -46.69
CA PRO A 102 20.15 -31.84 -46.38
C PRO A 102 21.03 -31.97 -47.63
N ARG A 103 21.98 -31.05 -47.86
CA ARG A 103 23.15 -31.26 -48.72
C ARG A 103 24.31 -30.37 -48.27
N ASP A 104 25.32 -31.03 -47.71
CA ASP A 104 26.71 -31.02 -48.17
C ASP A 104 27.16 -29.80 -48.98
N ARG A 105 28.15 -29.05 -48.46
CA ARG A 105 29.39 -28.70 -49.17
C ARG A 105 30.18 -27.62 -48.40
N ASN A 106 31.37 -28.03 -47.93
CA ASN A 106 32.69 -27.36 -48.02
C ASN A 106 32.72 -25.81 -48.03
N GLU A 107 33.55 -25.07 -47.30
CA GLU A 107 34.99 -25.21 -47.09
C GLU A 107 35.50 -23.94 -46.34
N TYR A 108 36.70 -24.03 -45.73
CA TYR A 108 37.57 -22.93 -45.25
C TYR A 108 37.46 -22.37 -43.81
N ARG A 109 38.20 -23.05 -42.92
CA ARG A 109 39.36 -22.54 -42.12
C ARG A 109 39.25 -21.20 -41.36
N ARG A 110 39.26 -21.29 -40.02
CA ARG A 110 40.22 -20.66 -39.08
C ARG A 110 39.98 -21.26 -37.67
N SER A 111 40.86 -22.09 -37.09
CA SER A 111 41.95 -21.73 -36.15
C SER A 111 41.52 -20.60 -35.20
N GLU A 112 41.51 -20.70 -33.87
CA GLU A 112 42.45 -21.26 -32.88
C GLU A 112 41.68 -21.27 -31.53
N ASP A 113 41.65 -22.38 -30.79
CA ASP A 113 42.37 -22.59 -29.52
C ASP A 113 41.60 -22.19 -28.24
N TYR A 114 41.56 -23.14 -27.29
CA TYR A 114 41.50 -22.98 -25.82
C TYR A 114 40.34 -22.14 -25.22
N ASP A 115 39.48 -22.59 -24.29
CA ASP A 115 39.71 -23.30 -23.02
C ASP A 115 38.31 -23.57 -22.43
N GLY A 116 38.03 -24.73 -21.83
CA GLY A 116 37.74 -24.66 -20.40
C GLY A 116 36.33 -25.12 -19.97
N LYS A 117 36.09 -26.43 -20.08
CA LYS A 117 35.40 -27.31 -19.11
C LYS A 117 34.07 -26.86 -18.47
N TYR A 118 33.04 -27.64 -18.82
CA TYR A 118 32.02 -28.17 -17.92
C TYR A 118 32.48 -28.32 -16.46
N SER A 119 31.70 -27.81 -15.52
CA SER A 119 31.22 -28.66 -14.41
C SER A 119 29.94 -28.08 -13.80
N ARG A 120 28.83 -28.75 -14.09
CA ARG A 120 27.66 -28.77 -13.22
C ARG A 120 28.03 -29.54 -11.94
N GLU A 121 27.17 -29.37 -10.95
CA GLU A 121 26.78 -30.35 -9.93
C GLU A 121 27.41 -30.33 -8.53
N HIS A 122 26.47 -30.28 -7.57
CA HIS A 122 26.50 -30.84 -6.22
C HIS A 122 27.40 -30.22 -5.15
N ARG A 123 26.78 -29.45 -4.25
CA ARG A 123 26.53 -29.95 -2.88
C ARG A 123 25.43 -29.15 -2.17
N ARG A 124 24.27 -29.80 -2.00
CA ARG A 124 23.44 -29.59 -0.80
C ARG A 124 24.17 -30.24 0.36
N ARG A 125 24.42 -29.48 1.43
CA ARG A 125 24.42 -29.92 2.83
C ARG A 125 24.61 -28.70 3.71
#